data_AF-A0A539CYP8-F1
#
_entry.id   AF-A0A539CYP8-F1
#
_cell.length_a   1.000
_cell.length_b   1.000
_cell.length_c   1.000
_cell.angle_alpha   90.00
_cell.angle_beta   90.00
_cell.angle_gamma   90.00
#
_symmetry.space_group_name_H-M   'P 1'
#
loop_
_entity.id
_entity.type
_entity.pdbx_description
1 polymer ?
#
loop_
_entity_poly.entity_id
_entity_poly.type
_entity_poly.pdbx_seq_one_letter_code
_entity_poly.pdbx_strand_id
1 'polypeptide(L)' 'MVTVIFLCAFGTLALSFWPYMIPFVLTIEEAAAPQSSLAFMFWGEGLFVFPLMLLYTAISYSVFRSRQWSANMEADKGP' A
#
# COMPACT_ATOMS: atom_id res chain seq x y z
N MET A 1 7.22 -17.12 -4.19
CA MET A 1 6.34 -18.08 -3.47
C MET A 1 5.80 -17.50 -2.18
N VAL A 2 6.65 -16.98 -1.28
CA VAL A 2 6.21 -16.42 0.03
C VAL A 2 5.23 -15.25 -0.10
N THR A 3 5.45 -14.32 -1.04
CA THR A 3 4.55 -13.15 -1.24
C THR A 3 3.10 -13.54 -1.51
N VAL A 4 2.87 -14.58 -2.33
CA VAL A 4 1.52 -15.07 -2.65
C VAL A 4 0.85 -15.64 -1.42
N ILE A 5 1.60 -16.41 -0.61
CA ILE A 5 1.10 -16.99 0.65
C ILE A 5 0.69 -15.87 1.61
N PHE A 6 1.50 -14.81 1.72
CA PHE A 6 1.17 -13.65 2.56
C PHE A 6 -0.09 -12.91 2.09
N LEU A 7 -0.20 -12.65 0.78
CA LEU A 7 -1.39 -12.00 0.21
C LEU A 7 -2.65 -12.84 0.43
N CYS A 8 -2.58 -14.16 0.24
CA CYS A 8 -3.70 -15.05 0.50
C CYS A 8 -4.04 -15.12 1.99
N ALA A 9 -3.04 -15.23 2.88
CA ALA A 9 -3.28 -15.32 4.32
C ALA A 9 -3.96 -14.06 4.86
N PHE A 10 -3.46 -12.87 4.52
CA PHE A 10 -4.08 -11.60 4.91
C PHE A 10 -5.43 -11.37 4.21
N GLY A 11 -5.55 -11.77 2.95
CA GLY A 11 -6.82 -11.69 2.21
C GLY A 11 -7.91 -12.55 2.83
N THR A 12 -7.61 -13.81 3.16
CA THR A 12 -8.55 -14.72 3.84
C THR A 12 -8.91 -14.20 5.23
N LEU A 13 -7.95 -13.66 5.98
CA LEU A 13 -8.21 -13.06 7.28
C LEU A 13 -9.17 -11.86 7.18
N ALA A 14 -8.98 -10.97 6.21
CA ALA A 14 -9.88 -9.85 5.96
C ALA A 14 -11.28 -10.31 5.53
N LEU A 15 -11.35 -11.31 4.63
CA LEU A 15 -12.63 -11.87 4.17
C LEU A 15 -13.39 -12.61 5.27
N SER A 16 -12.69 -13.20 6.25
CA SER A 16 -13.33 -13.96 7.34
C SER A 16 -14.23 -13.10 8.22
N PHE A 17 -13.97 -11.79 8.30
CA PHE A 17 -14.76 -10.88 9.13
C PHE A 17 -15.87 -10.18 8.35
N TRP A 18 -15.82 -10.18 7.01
CA TRP A 18 -16.86 -9.56 6.18
C TRP A 18 -18.24 -10.18 6.45
N PRO A 19 -19.33 -9.40 6.67
CA PRO A 19 -19.50 -7.95 6.54
C PRO A 19 -19.30 -7.15 7.85
N TYR A 20 -18.74 -7.76 8.88
CA TYR A 20 -18.51 -7.16 10.19
C TYR A 20 -17.11 -6.51 10.28
N MET A 21 -17.05 -5.32 10.87
CA MET A 21 -15.77 -4.73 11.29
C MET A 21 -15.34 -5.30 12.65
N ILE A 22 -16.30 -5.54 13.54
CA ILE A 22 -16.13 -6.27 14.80
C ILE A 22 -17.22 -7.36 14.84
N PRO A 23 -16.86 -8.66 14.84
CA PRO A 23 -17.85 -9.74 14.80
C PRO A 23 -18.89 -9.61 15.91
N PHE A 24 -20.16 -9.79 15.54
CA PHE A 24 -21.32 -9.74 16.45
C PHE A 24 -21.60 -8.39 17.13
N VAL A 25 -20.84 -7.34 16.81
CA VAL A 25 -20.95 -6.03 17.48
C VAL A 25 -21.15 -4.88 16.50
N LEU A 26 -20.44 -4.86 15.36
CA LEU A 26 -20.44 -3.69 14.48
C LEU A 26 -20.26 -4.09 13.01
N THR A 27 -21.23 -3.74 12.17
CA THR A 27 -21.15 -3.93 10.72
C THR A 27 -20.42 -2.77 10.03
N ILE A 28 -19.95 -2.99 8.81
CA ILE A 28 -19.24 -1.95 8.03
C ILE A 28 -20.16 -0.76 7.71
N GLU A 29 -21.45 -1.01 7.46
CA GLU A 29 -22.40 0.06 7.14
C GLU A 29 -22.69 0.94 8.37
N GLU A 30 -22.80 0.35 9.55
CA GLU A 30 -22.99 1.08 10.81
C GLU A 30 -21.73 1.84 11.24
N ALA A 31 -20.55 1.34 10.87
CA ALA A 31 -19.28 1.99 11.13
C ALA A 31 -18.94 3.11 10.12
N ALA A 32 -19.75 3.28 9.06
CA ALA A 32 -19.45 4.22 8.00
C ALA A 32 -19.53 5.68 8.50
N ALA A 33 -18.51 6.47 8.15
CA ALA A 33 -18.52 7.91 8.39
C ALA A 33 -19.61 8.61 7.57
N PRO A 34 -20.05 9.82 7.96
CA PRO A 34 -20.99 10.62 7.16
C PRO A 34 -20.52 10.79 5.71
N GLN A 35 -21.45 10.72 4.77
CA GLN A 35 -21.17 10.71 3.32
C GLN A 35 -20.27 11.87 2.86
N SER A 36 -20.40 13.05 3.46
CA SER A 36 -19.56 14.22 3.15
C SER A 36 -18.09 14.01 3.52
N SER A 37 -17.82 13.34 4.64
CA SER A 37 -16.46 13.02 5.10
C SER A 37 -15.85 11.90 4.26
N LEU A 38 -16.65 10.88 3.94
CA LEU A 38 -16.21 9.77 3.09
C LEU A 38 -15.87 10.23 1.66
N ALA A 39 -16.70 11.13 1.10
CA ALA A 39 -16.43 11.74 -0.20
C ALA A 39 -15.17 12.61 -0.19
N PHE A 40 -14.95 13.40 0.87
CA PHE A 40 -13.73 14.19 1.01
C PHE A 40 -12.49 13.28 1.07
N MET A 41 -12.53 12.19 1.84
CA MET A 41 -11.42 11.25 1.96
C MET A 41 -11.15 10.53 0.64
N PHE A 42 -12.19 10.13 -0.09
CA PHE A 42 -12.05 9.51 -1.41
C PHE A 42 -11.43 10.45 -2.45
N TRP A 43 -11.96 11.68 -2.57
CA TRP A 43 -11.45 12.64 -3.55
C TRP A 43 -10.09 13.20 -3.16
N GLY A 44 -9.89 13.57 -1.89
CA GLY A 44 -8.64 14.15 -1.41
C GLY A 44 -7.51 13.14 -1.32
N GLU A 45 -7.66 12.15 -0.44
CA GLU A 45 -6.60 11.16 -0.20
C GLU A 45 -6.53 10.14 -1.34
N GLY A 46 -7.67 9.55 -1.69
CA GLY A 46 -7.73 8.44 -2.65
C GLY A 46 -7.28 8.81 -4.05
N LEU A 47 -7.75 9.93 -4.59
CA LEU A 47 -7.46 10.29 -5.98
C LEU A 47 -6.19 11.12 -6.17
N PHE A 48 -5.81 11.97 -5.20
CA PHE A 48 -4.63 12.84 -5.36
C PHE A 48 -3.43 12.37 -4.55
N VAL A 49 -3.61 12.16 -3.24
CA VAL A 49 -2.48 11.85 -2.34
C VAL A 49 -1.90 10.46 -2.61
N PHE A 50 -2.76 9.45 -2.74
CA PHE A 50 -2.34 8.06 -2.93
C PHE A 50 -1.49 7.84 -4.21
N PRO A 51 -1.89 8.30 -5.42
CA PRO A 51 -1.05 8.13 -6.61
C PRO A 51 0.26 8.93 -6.54
N LEU A 52 0.26 10.13 -5.95
CA LEU A 52 1.49 10.88 -5.72
C LEU A 52 2.45 10.13 -4.78
N MET A 53 1.91 9.53 -3.71
CA MET A 53 2.70 8.72 -2.77
C MET A 53 3.30 7.49 -3.45
N LEU A 54 2.51 6.78 -4.27
CA LEU A 54 3.01 5.64 -5.04
C LEU A 54 4.09 6.04 -6.03
N LEU A 55 3.92 7.17 -6.74
CA LEU A 55 4.92 7.68 -7.68
C LEU A 55 6.22 8.01 -6.96
N TYR A 56 6.15 8.72 -5.84
CA TYR A 56 7.32 9.04 -5.01
C TYR A 56 8.03 7.77 -4.52
N THR A 57 7.26 6.76 -4.08
CA THR A 57 7.79 5.47 -3.64
C THR A 57 8.48 4.73 -4.79
N ALA A 58 7.88 4.72 -5.98
CA ALA A 58 8.46 4.08 -7.18
C ALA A 58 9.74 4.78 -7.66
N ILE A 59 9.76 6.11 -7.66
CA ILE A 59 10.96 6.90 -7.98
C ILE A 59 12.05 6.62 -6.95
N SER A 60 11.72 6.65 -5.66
CA SER A 60 12.68 6.33 -4.59
C SER A 60 13.31 4.96 -4.81
N TYR A 61 12.51 3.93 -5.09
CA TYR A 61 13.02 2.58 -5.36
C TYR A 61 13.92 2.54 -6.61
N SER A 62 13.55 3.28 -7.66
CA SER A 62 14.32 3.36 -8.91
C SER A 62 15.65 4.09 -8.74
N VAL A 63 15.69 5.17 -7.95
CA VAL A 63 16.90 5.96 -7.67
C VAL A 63 17.88 5.18 -6.79
N PHE A 64 17.41 4.46 -5.77
CA PHE A 64 18.32 3.65 -4.96
C PHE A 64 18.86 2.45 -5.74
N ARG A 65 18.06 1.85 -6.62
CA ARG A 65 18.54 0.80 -7.54
C ARG A 65 19.59 1.33 -8.51
N SER A 66 19.42 2.53 -9.07
CA SER A 66 20.37 3.09 -10.04
C SER A 66 21.70 3.51 -9.42
N ARG A 67 21.69 4.00 -8.17
CA ARG A 67 22.92 4.39 -7.46
C ARG A 67 23.80 3.20 -7.07
N GLN A 68 23.22 2.05 -6.73
CA GLN A 68 24.01 0.84 -6.44
C GLN A 68 24.78 0.33 -7.66
N TRP A 69 24.29 0.58 -8.87
CA TRP A 69 24.97 0.21 -10.12
C TRP A 69 26.27 0.99 -10.34
N SER A 70 26.26 2.31 -10.11
CA SER A 70 27.45 3.15 -10.27
C SER A 70 28.55 2.85 -9.25
N ALA A 71 28.19 2.52 -8.00
CA ALA A 71 29.18 2.16 -6.97
C ALA A 71 29.87 0.82 -7.26
N ASN A 72 29.14 -0.16 -7.82
CA ASN A 72 29.71 -1.45 -8.22
C ASN A 72 30.62 -1.34 -9.46
N MET A 73 30.34 -0.41 -10.38
CA MET A 73 31.19 -0.19 -11.56
C MET A 73 32.53 0.50 -11.24
N GLU A 74 32.57 1.32 -10.19
CA GLU A 74 33.82 1.94 -9.73
C GLU A 74 34.65 0.95 -8.87
N ALA A 75 33.97 0.06 -8.13
CA ALA A 75 34.63 -1.00 -7.36
C ALA A 75 35.19 -2.14 -8.25
N ASP A 76 34.65 -2.34 -9.45
CA ASP A 76 35.15 -3.31 -10.45
C ASP A 76 36.37 -2.80 -11.23
N LYS A 77 36.64 -1.49 -11.18
CA LYS A 77 37.90 -0.89 -11.67
C LYS A 77 38.99 -1.00 -10.59
N GLY A 78 39.35 -2.23 -10.24
CA GLY A 78 40.61 -2.49 -9.53
C GLY A 78 41.82 -2.09 -10.39
N PRO A 79 42.99 -1.84 -9.77
CA PRO A 79 44.19 -1.30 -10.43
C PRO A 79 44.71 -2.19 -11.56
#